data_AF-A0A1J3JJA8-F1
#
_entry.id   AF-A0A1J3JJA8-F1
#
_cell.length_a   1.000
_cell.length_b   1.000
_cell.length_c   1.000
_cell.angle_alpha   90.00
_cell.angle_beta   90.00
_cell.angle_gamma   90.00
#
_symmetry.space_group_name_H-M   'P 1'
#
loop_
_entity.id
_entity.type
_entity.pdbx_description
1 polymer ?
#
loop_
_entity_poly.entity_id
_entity_poly.type
_entity_poly.pdbx_seq_one_letter_code
_entity_poly.pdbx_strand_id
1 'polypeptide(L)'
;PVVRSALTMCASVYIMTSLFGYLLFGDGTLDDVLANFDTNLGIPFGSVLNDAVRFSYAAHLMLVFPIVFYPLRVNIDGLLFPTAPSLTTSNLRIGSITAGLIAVIFVGANFIPSTWDAFQFTGATASVCIGFIFPSAVVLKDLRNLATNRDKTIAIFMIVLAVFSNAIAIYSDAYALFKKTHIFPM
;
A
#
# COMPACT_ATOMS: atom_id res chain seq x y z
N PRO A 1 7.01 -14.99 -19.78
CA PRO A 1 6.99 -13.87 -20.75
C PRO A 1 6.06 -12.74 -20.29
N VAL A 2 4.78 -13.04 -20.02
CA VAL A 2 3.76 -12.04 -19.61
C VAL A 2 4.15 -11.29 -18.33
N VAL A 3 4.54 -12.00 -17.27
CA VAL A 3 4.95 -11.37 -15.99
C VAL A 3 6.13 -10.42 -16.19
N ARG A 4 7.15 -10.84 -16.94
CA ARG A 4 8.33 -10.02 -17.21
C ARG A 4 7.95 -8.75 -17.99
N SER A 5 7.12 -8.88 -19.02
CA SER A 5 6.61 -7.72 -19.79
C SER A 5 5.77 -6.77 -18.94
N ALA A 6 4.90 -7.31 -18.08
CA ALA A 6 4.08 -6.52 -17.15
C ALA A 6 4.96 -5.76 -16.14
N LEU A 7 5.96 -6.42 -15.55
CA LEU A 7 6.91 -5.79 -14.64
C LEU A 7 7.72 -4.69 -15.34
N THR A 8 8.19 -4.93 -16.58
CA THR A 8 8.92 -3.90 -17.32
C THR A 8 8.06 -2.68 -17.65
N MET A 9 6.79 -2.88 -18.01
CA MET A 9 5.86 -1.78 -18.28
C MET A 9 5.48 -1.02 -17.00
N CYS A 10 5.25 -1.73 -15.90
CA CYS A 10 4.96 -1.11 -14.61
C CYS A 10 6.16 -0.28 -14.11
N ALA A 11 7.37 -0.85 -14.19
CA ALA A 11 8.59 -0.16 -13.81
C ALA A 11 8.84 1.09 -14.68
N SER A 12 8.64 1.00 -16.00
CA SER A 12 8.84 2.16 -16.88
C SER A 12 7.84 3.29 -16.57
N VAL A 13 6.57 2.96 -16.32
CA VAL A 13 5.56 3.95 -15.91
C VAL A 13 5.93 4.61 -14.58
N TYR A 14 6.37 3.84 -13.59
CA TYR A 14 6.81 4.42 -12.31
C TYR A 14 8.02 5.33 -12.44
N ILE A 15 9.05 4.91 -13.20
CA ILE A 15 10.24 5.73 -13.43
C ILE A 15 9.86 7.02 -14.17
N MET A 16 9.06 6.92 -15.23
CA MET A 16 8.65 8.06 -16.04
C MET A 16 7.82 9.05 -15.22
N THR A 17 6.87 8.56 -14.44
CA THR A 17 6.01 9.38 -13.57
C THR A 17 6.84 10.08 -12.49
N SER A 18 7.77 9.36 -11.86
CA SER A 18 8.64 9.94 -10.81
C SER A 18 9.60 10.98 -11.37
N LEU A 19 10.20 10.71 -12.53
CA LEU A 19 11.14 11.62 -13.19
C LEU A 19 10.44 12.93 -13.58
N PHE A 20 9.31 12.84 -14.29
CA PHE A 20 8.59 14.05 -14.71
C PHE A 20 7.90 14.76 -13.55
N GLY A 21 7.41 14.02 -12.55
CA GLY A 21 6.88 14.62 -11.32
C GLY A 21 7.95 15.46 -10.61
N TYR A 22 9.15 14.91 -10.44
CA TYR A 22 10.27 15.66 -9.86
C TYR A 22 10.73 16.82 -10.73
N LEU A 23 10.79 16.67 -12.06
CA LEU A 23 11.14 17.79 -12.95
C LEU A 23 10.10 18.92 -12.92
N LEU A 24 8.84 18.61 -12.63
CA LEU A 24 7.76 19.61 -12.55
C LEU A 24 7.79 20.41 -11.25
N PHE A 25 8.02 19.74 -10.11
CA PHE A 25 7.93 20.36 -8.78
C PHE A 25 9.29 20.63 -8.11
N GLY A 26 10.36 19.99 -8.58
CA GLY A 26 11.71 20.09 -8.04
C GLY A 26 11.76 19.80 -6.55
N ASP A 27 12.48 20.65 -5.82
CA ASP A 27 12.62 20.58 -4.36
C ASP A 27 11.30 20.83 -3.60
N GLY A 28 10.24 21.28 -4.28
CA GLY A 28 8.89 21.50 -3.73
C GLY A 28 7.95 20.30 -3.82
N THR A 29 8.44 19.13 -4.22
CA THR A 29 7.62 17.90 -4.30
C THR A 29 7.16 17.47 -2.91
N LEU A 30 5.84 17.33 -2.71
CA LEU A 30 5.27 16.85 -1.44
C LEU A 30 5.32 15.33 -1.36
N ASP A 31 5.23 14.80 -0.13
CA ASP A 31 5.11 13.35 0.15
C ASP A 31 3.95 12.72 -0.65
N ASP A 32 2.85 13.48 -0.82
CA ASP A 32 1.78 13.19 -1.76
C ASP A 32 1.86 14.16 -2.96
N VAL A 33 2.41 13.68 -4.07
CA VAL A 33 2.61 14.49 -5.28
C VAL A 33 1.29 14.97 -5.89
N LEU A 34 0.15 14.32 -5.59
CA LEU A 34 -1.15 14.79 -6.08
C LEU A 34 -1.59 16.06 -5.34
N ALA A 35 -1.18 16.22 -4.08
CA ALA A 35 -1.45 17.43 -3.30
C ALA A 35 -0.75 18.67 -3.88
N ASN A 36 0.35 18.50 -4.62
CA ASN A 36 0.99 19.61 -5.32
C ASN A 36 0.04 20.26 -6.36
N PHE A 37 -0.87 19.49 -6.96
CA PHE A 37 -1.87 19.98 -7.93
C PHE A 37 -3.10 20.63 -7.28
N ASP A 38 -3.21 20.65 -5.95
CA ASP A 38 -4.27 21.40 -5.26
C ASP A 38 -3.96 22.92 -5.19
N THR A 39 -2.72 23.31 -5.51
CA THR A 39 -2.27 24.71 -5.52
C THR A 39 -2.07 25.24 -6.94
N ASN A 40 -2.10 26.55 -7.11
CA ASN A 40 -1.90 27.16 -8.42
C ASN A 40 -0.42 27.03 -8.86
N LEU A 41 -0.15 26.26 -9.93
CA LEU A 41 1.20 26.04 -10.44
C LEU A 41 1.86 27.29 -11.07
N GLY A 42 1.10 28.37 -11.32
CA GLY A 42 1.66 29.59 -11.91
C GLY A 42 2.06 29.46 -13.39
N ILE A 43 1.73 28.33 -14.04
CA ILE A 43 1.94 28.08 -15.48
C ILE A 43 0.68 28.39 -16.28
N PRO A 44 0.80 28.82 -17.56
CA PRO A 44 -0.34 28.95 -18.44
C PRO A 44 -1.08 27.60 -18.57
N PHE A 45 -2.42 27.62 -18.50
CA PHE A 45 -3.30 26.44 -18.43
C PHE A 45 -3.16 25.55 -17.17
N GLY A 46 -2.41 25.97 -16.15
CA GLY A 46 -2.21 25.19 -14.93
C GLY A 46 -3.49 24.88 -14.16
N SER A 47 -4.46 25.80 -14.13
CA SER A 47 -5.75 25.58 -13.45
C SER A 47 -6.56 24.44 -14.09
N VAL A 48 -6.60 24.38 -15.43
CA VAL A 48 -7.31 23.32 -16.16
C VAL A 48 -6.63 21.98 -15.95
N LEU A 49 -5.28 21.96 -15.95
CA LEU A 49 -4.51 20.76 -15.65
C LEU A 49 -4.79 20.25 -14.22
N ASN A 50 -4.80 21.15 -13.24
CA ASN A 50 -5.13 20.82 -11.85
C ASN A 50 -6.52 20.22 -11.72
N ASP A 51 -7.53 20.89 -12.27
CA ASP A 51 -8.91 20.40 -12.19
C ASP A 51 -9.06 19.03 -12.87
N ALA A 52 -8.38 18.82 -14.00
CA ALA A 52 -8.38 17.54 -14.69
C ALA A 52 -7.72 16.42 -13.86
N VAL A 53 -6.55 16.68 -13.27
CA VAL A 53 -5.85 15.73 -12.38
C VAL A 53 -6.73 15.41 -11.17
N ARG A 54 -7.31 16.43 -10.54
CA ARG A 54 -8.16 16.30 -9.35
C ARG A 54 -9.41 15.48 -9.60
N PHE A 55 -10.12 15.79 -10.68
CA PHE A 55 -11.27 15.01 -11.07
C PHE A 55 -10.89 13.56 -11.43
N SER A 56 -9.78 13.38 -12.15
CA SER A 56 -9.31 12.06 -12.57
C SER A 56 -9.00 11.16 -11.38
N TYR A 57 -8.20 11.64 -10.40
CA TYR A 57 -7.87 10.81 -9.25
C TYR A 57 -9.06 10.61 -8.32
N ALA A 58 -9.93 11.62 -8.14
CA ALA A 58 -11.13 11.47 -7.31
C ALA A 58 -12.07 10.41 -7.89
N ALA A 59 -12.32 10.46 -9.20
CA ALA A 59 -13.11 9.46 -9.90
C ALA A 59 -12.44 8.07 -9.84
N HIS A 60 -11.11 8.00 -10.00
CA HIS A 60 -10.37 6.75 -9.88
C HIS A 60 -10.53 6.12 -8.49
N LEU A 61 -10.31 6.89 -7.41
CA LEU A 61 -10.45 6.40 -6.05
C LEU A 61 -11.88 5.96 -5.74
N MET A 62 -12.89 6.70 -6.22
CA MET A 62 -14.30 6.32 -6.07
C MET A 62 -14.62 4.97 -6.72
N LEU A 63 -14.03 4.67 -7.88
CA LEU A 63 -14.25 3.42 -8.62
C LEU A 63 -13.41 2.25 -8.09
N VAL A 64 -12.18 2.50 -7.66
CA VAL A 64 -11.29 1.45 -7.14
C VAL A 64 -11.67 1.02 -5.74
N PHE A 65 -12.19 1.94 -4.91
CA PHE A 65 -12.54 1.63 -3.52
C PHE A 65 -13.47 0.42 -3.39
N PRO A 66 -14.62 0.32 -4.10
CA PRO A 66 -15.48 -0.86 -4.03
C PRO A 66 -14.81 -2.17 -4.45
N ILE A 67 -13.94 -2.10 -5.46
CA ILE A 67 -13.23 -3.26 -6.03
C ILE A 67 -12.27 -3.86 -5.00
N VAL A 68 -11.54 -3.01 -4.26
CA VAL A 68 -10.60 -3.44 -3.22
C VAL A 68 -11.33 -3.77 -1.91
N PHE A 69 -12.40 -3.05 -1.58
CA PHE A 69 -13.13 -3.22 -0.34
C PHE A 69 -13.95 -4.52 -0.29
N TYR A 70 -14.38 -5.05 -1.45
CA TYR A 70 -15.06 -6.33 -1.52
C TYR A 70 -14.22 -7.52 -1.02
N PRO A 71 -13.02 -7.82 -1.57
CA PRO A 71 -12.19 -8.91 -1.07
C PRO A 71 -11.76 -8.68 0.38
N LEU A 72 -11.52 -7.43 0.81
CA LEU A 72 -11.26 -7.14 2.23
C LEU A 72 -12.39 -7.66 3.13
N ARG A 73 -13.64 -7.35 2.78
CA ARG A 73 -14.81 -7.84 3.53
C ARG A 73 -14.89 -9.36 3.56
N VAL A 74 -14.66 -10.03 2.44
CA VAL A 74 -14.70 -11.50 2.36
C VAL A 74 -13.59 -12.13 3.22
N ASN A 75 -12.39 -11.56 3.22
CA ASN A 75 -11.29 -12.05 4.06
C ASN A 75 -11.59 -11.86 5.55
N ILE A 76 -12.16 -10.72 5.95
CA ILE A 76 -12.55 -10.47 7.35
C ILE A 76 -13.72 -11.36 7.78
N ASP A 77 -14.71 -11.58 6.92
CA ASP A 77 -15.80 -12.53 7.18
C ASP A 77 -15.28 -13.95 7.40
N GLY A 78 -14.38 -14.42 6.51
CA GLY A 78 -13.75 -15.73 6.67
C GLY A 78 -12.87 -15.84 7.91
N LEU A 79 -12.23 -14.75 8.34
CA LEU A 79 -11.41 -14.71 9.55
C LEU A 79 -12.25 -14.74 10.84
N LEU A 80 -13.36 -13.98 10.88
CA LEU A 80 -14.21 -13.86 12.08
C LEU A 80 -15.26 -14.96 12.18
N PHE A 81 -15.74 -15.47 11.04
CA PHE A 81 -16.82 -16.44 10.95
C PHE A 81 -16.48 -17.62 10.02
N PRO A 82 -15.44 -18.41 10.34
CA PRO A 82 -14.92 -19.44 9.44
C PRO A 82 -15.92 -20.57 9.10
N THR A 83 -16.93 -20.79 9.95
CA THR A 83 -17.94 -21.85 9.78
C THR A 83 -19.27 -21.33 9.23
N ALA A 84 -19.42 -20.02 9.03
CA ALA A 84 -20.69 -19.43 8.67
C ALA A 84 -20.97 -19.52 7.15
N PRO A 85 -22.25 -19.58 6.74
CA PRO A 85 -22.63 -19.62 5.32
C PRO A 85 -22.24 -18.34 4.57
N SER A 86 -22.29 -18.38 3.23
CA SER A 86 -21.83 -17.31 2.34
C SER A 86 -22.22 -15.91 2.81
N LEU A 87 -21.31 -14.95 2.71
CA LEU A 87 -21.47 -13.59 3.21
C LEU A 87 -22.79 -12.92 2.75
N THR A 88 -23.23 -13.22 1.52
CA THR A 88 -24.48 -12.78 0.86
C THR A 88 -25.78 -13.23 1.54
N THR A 89 -25.73 -14.21 2.43
CA THR A 89 -26.93 -14.78 3.08
C THR A 89 -27.47 -13.89 4.21
N SER A 90 -26.65 -13.01 4.80
CA SER A 90 -27.06 -12.16 5.92
C SER A 90 -26.69 -10.70 5.70
N ASN A 91 -27.71 -9.87 5.44
CA ASN A 91 -27.57 -8.43 5.26
C ASN A 91 -27.03 -7.73 6.51
N LEU A 92 -27.39 -8.20 7.71
CA LEU A 92 -26.88 -7.66 8.97
C LEU A 92 -25.38 -7.90 9.12
N ARG A 93 -24.90 -9.08 8.75
CA ARG A 93 -23.46 -9.41 8.83
C ARG A 93 -22.65 -8.56 7.86
N ILE A 94 -23.10 -8.43 6.61
CA ILE A 94 -22.48 -7.54 5.61
C ILE A 94 -22.44 -6.10 6.13
N GLY A 95 -23.57 -5.61 6.66
CA GLY A 95 -23.68 -4.27 7.23
C GLY A 95 -22.72 -4.06 8.38
N SER A 96 -22.65 -4.99 9.34
CA SER A 96 -21.77 -4.89 10.51
C SER A 96 -20.28 -4.90 10.15
N ILE A 97 -19.84 -5.78 9.24
CA ILE A 97 -18.45 -5.83 8.78
C ILE A 97 -18.10 -4.57 8.00
N THR A 98 -19.00 -4.12 7.13
CA THR A 98 -18.81 -2.88 6.36
C THR A 98 -18.71 -1.66 7.28
N ALA A 99 -19.63 -1.53 8.24
CA ALA A 99 -19.62 -0.44 9.22
C ALA A 99 -18.35 -0.45 10.08
N GLY A 100 -17.95 -1.62 10.58
CA GLY A 100 -16.71 -1.78 11.35
C GLY A 100 -15.47 -1.40 10.53
N LEU A 101 -15.36 -1.89 9.29
CA LEU A 101 -14.23 -1.56 8.42
C LEU A 101 -14.18 -0.07 8.06
N ILE A 102 -15.32 0.54 7.73
CA ILE A 102 -15.39 1.99 7.46
C ILE A 102 -15.02 2.79 8.70
N ALA A 103 -15.48 2.38 9.89
CA ALA A 103 -15.12 3.04 11.14
C ALA A 103 -13.60 2.98 11.39
N VAL A 104 -12.97 1.83 11.18
CA VAL A 104 -11.50 1.68 11.31
C VAL A 104 -10.75 2.55 10.31
N ILE A 105 -11.17 2.56 9.03
CA ILE A 105 -10.56 3.40 7.99
C ILE A 105 -10.72 4.89 8.35
N PHE A 106 -11.91 5.29 8.81
CA PHE A 106 -12.21 6.67 9.19
C PHE A 106 -11.34 7.11 10.36
N VAL A 107 -11.22 6.28 11.39
CA VAL A 107 -10.34 6.54 12.53
C VAL A 107 -8.89 6.67 12.05
N GLY A 108 -8.40 5.73 11.25
CA GLY A 108 -7.04 5.79 10.68
C GLY A 108 -6.78 7.08 9.89
N ALA A 109 -7.73 7.49 9.05
CA ALA A 109 -7.63 8.70 8.24
C ALA A 109 -7.60 10.00 9.07
N ASN A 110 -8.15 10.01 10.28
CA ASN A 110 -8.07 11.17 11.17
C ASN A 110 -6.73 11.25 11.94
N PHE A 111 -6.08 10.11 12.20
CA PHE A 111 -4.85 10.07 12.99
C PHE A 111 -3.57 10.09 12.17
N ILE A 112 -3.62 9.68 10.90
CA ILE A 112 -2.45 9.62 10.03
C ILE A 112 -2.41 10.89 9.16
N PRO A 113 -1.43 11.80 9.38
CA PRO A 113 -1.40 13.10 8.72
C PRO A 113 -0.99 13.03 7.25
N SER A 114 -0.36 11.94 6.80
CA SER A 114 0.00 11.75 5.40
C SER A 114 -0.31 10.35 4.88
N THR A 115 -0.80 10.26 3.65
CA THR A 115 -1.03 8.98 2.95
C THR A 115 0.26 8.20 2.75
N TRP A 116 1.37 8.92 2.58
CA TRP A 116 2.70 8.37 2.42
C TRP A 116 3.16 7.53 3.62
N ASP A 117 2.95 8.01 4.85
CA ASP A 117 3.32 7.28 6.08
C ASP A 117 2.59 5.91 6.13
N ALA A 118 1.32 5.87 5.73
CA ALA A 118 0.54 4.63 5.67
C ALA A 118 1.06 3.64 4.62
N PHE A 119 1.49 4.14 3.45
CA PHE A 119 2.08 3.32 2.39
C PHE A 119 3.46 2.78 2.76
N GLN A 120 4.30 3.57 3.41
CA GLN A 120 5.60 3.12 3.89
C GLN A 120 5.45 2.00 4.90
N PHE A 121 4.61 2.19 5.93
CA PHE A 121 4.39 1.16 6.95
C PHE A 121 3.80 -0.14 6.37
N THR A 122 2.79 -0.01 5.50
CA THR A 122 2.16 -1.17 4.85
C THR A 122 3.13 -1.86 3.88
N GLY A 123 3.95 -1.10 3.17
CA GLY A 123 4.97 -1.59 2.26
C GLY A 123 6.07 -2.35 2.99
N ALA A 124 6.60 -1.77 4.08
CA ALA A 124 7.58 -2.42 4.92
C ALA A 124 7.01 -3.71 5.55
N THR A 125 5.76 -3.72 6.00
CA THR A 125 5.21 -4.90 6.70
C THR A 125 4.64 -5.94 5.73
N ALA A 126 3.47 -5.66 5.16
CA ALA A 126 2.67 -6.62 4.40
C ALA A 126 3.33 -7.01 3.07
N SER A 127 3.88 -6.04 2.34
CA SER A 127 4.50 -6.31 1.03
C SER A 127 5.74 -7.19 1.18
N VAL A 128 6.58 -6.93 2.18
CA VAL A 128 7.78 -7.75 2.43
C VAL A 128 7.42 -9.14 2.95
N CYS A 129 6.37 -9.26 3.77
CA CYS A 129 5.88 -10.57 4.19
C CYS A 129 5.44 -11.43 3.00
N ILE A 130 4.63 -10.88 2.10
CA ILE A 130 4.10 -11.60 0.93
C ILE A 130 5.18 -11.82 -0.14
N GLY A 131 6.05 -10.83 -0.36
CA GLY A 131 7.06 -10.85 -1.42
C GLY A 131 8.30 -11.68 -1.10
N PHE A 132 8.71 -11.74 0.18
CA PHE A 132 9.97 -12.37 0.57
C PHE A 132 9.80 -13.45 1.65
N ILE A 133 9.11 -13.15 2.76
CA ILE A 133 9.11 -14.04 3.93
C ILE A 133 8.26 -15.29 3.68
N PHE A 134 7.00 -15.16 3.26
CA PHE A 134 6.11 -16.31 3.05
C PHE A 134 6.58 -17.24 1.92
N PRO A 135 6.98 -16.75 0.73
CA PRO A 135 7.51 -17.62 -0.31
C PRO A 135 8.76 -18.39 0.16
N SER A 136 9.66 -17.72 0.88
CA SER A 136 10.85 -18.36 1.45
C SER A 136 10.46 -19.41 2.49
N ALA A 137 9.52 -19.11 3.39
CA ALA A 137 9.03 -20.05 4.39
C ALA A 137 8.38 -21.29 3.75
N VAL A 138 7.68 -21.14 2.63
CA VAL A 138 7.12 -22.26 1.85
C VAL A 138 8.23 -23.15 1.28
N VAL A 139 9.31 -22.55 0.75
CA VAL A 139 10.49 -23.31 0.27
C VAL A 139 11.18 -24.07 1.42
N LEU A 140 11.26 -23.48 2.62
CA LEU A 140 11.83 -24.15 3.79
C LEU A 140 10.95 -25.31 4.29
N LYS A 141 9.62 -25.17 4.22
CA LYS A 141 8.64 -26.18 4.64
C LYS A 141 8.40 -27.25 3.57
N ASP A 142 9.32 -27.43 2.65
CA ASP A 142 9.16 -28.40 1.58
C ASP A 142 9.12 -29.85 2.11
N LEU A 143 7.91 -30.41 2.17
CA LEU A 143 7.62 -31.78 2.59
C LEU A 143 8.06 -32.83 1.57
N ARG A 144 8.23 -32.45 0.30
CA ARG A 144 8.57 -33.37 -0.80
C ARG A 144 10.06 -33.38 -1.14
N ASN A 145 10.89 -32.60 -0.41
CA ASN A 145 12.34 -32.47 -0.62
C ASN A 145 12.73 -32.23 -2.09
N LEU A 146 11.91 -31.47 -2.82
CA LEU A 146 12.18 -30.98 -4.17
C LEU A 146 13.18 -29.81 -4.15
N ALA A 147 13.26 -29.07 -3.04
CA ALA A 147 14.16 -27.92 -2.88
C ALA A 147 15.61 -28.34 -2.62
N THR A 148 16.52 -27.77 -3.41
CA THR A 148 17.97 -28.02 -3.29
C THR A 148 18.52 -27.34 -2.03
N ASN A 149 19.66 -27.82 -1.51
CA ASN A 149 20.37 -27.15 -0.41
C ASN A 149 20.72 -25.66 -0.72
N ARG A 150 20.94 -25.33 -2.00
CA ARG A 150 21.12 -23.94 -2.45
C ARG A 150 19.85 -23.12 -2.28
N ASP A 151 18.70 -23.65 -2.68
CA ASP A 151 17.40 -22.97 -2.57
C ASP A 151 17.04 -22.71 -1.11
N LYS A 152 17.31 -23.68 -0.24
CA LYS A 152 17.14 -23.53 1.22
C LYS A 152 18.04 -22.44 1.79
N THR A 153 19.29 -22.35 1.34
CA THR A 153 20.23 -21.30 1.78
C THR A 153 19.78 -19.92 1.31
N ILE A 154 19.34 -19.80 0.05
CA ILE A 154 18.81 -18.54 -0.51
C ILE A 154 17.56 -18.11 0.28
N ALA A 155 16.65 -19.03 0.56
CA ALA A 155 15.43 -18.73 1.29
C ALA A 155 15.68 -18.27 2.75
N ILE A 156 16.64 -18.90 3.45
CA ILE A 156 17.09 -18.42 4.77
C ILE A 156 17.66 -17.01 4.66
N PHE A 157 18.54 -16.77 3.68
CA PHE A 157 19.13 -15.45 3.46
C PHE A 157 18.06 -14.38 3.16
N MET A 158 17.06 -14.70 2.33
CA MET A 158 15.95 -13.80 2.03
C MET A 158 15.12 -13.45 3.27
N ILE A 159 14.84 -14.41 4.15
CA ILE A 159 14.12 -14.15 5.41
C ILE A 159 14.93 -13.22 6.32
N VAL A 160 16.22 -13.51 6.51
CA VAL A 160 17.09 -12.69 7.37
C VAL A 160 17.17 -11.25 6.86
N LEU A 161 17.39 -11.07 5.56
CA LEU A 161 17.48 -9.75 4.94
C LEU A 161 16.14 -9.01 5.02
N ALA A 162 15.02 -9.69 4.76
CA ALA A 162 13.68 -9.12 4.85
C ALA A 162 13.34 -8.65 6.27
N VAL A 163 13.62 -9.48 7.28
CA VAL A 163 13.36 -9.13 8.70
C VAL A 163 14.22 -7.94 9.13
N PHE A 164 15.51 -7.95 8.78
CA PHE A 164 16.41 -6.85 9.13
C PHE A 164 16.02 -5.54 8.45
N SER A 165 15.74 -5.59 7.15
CA SER A 165 15.28 -4.42 6.38
C SER A 165 13.96 -3.86 6.93
N ASN A 166 13.01 -4.73 7.29
CA ASN A 166 11.74 -4.30 7.88
C ASN A 166 11.91 -3.66 9.24
N ALA A 167 12.77 -4.21 10.10
CA ALA A 167 13.04 -3.63 11.41
C ALA A 167 13.59 -2.20 11.26
N ILE A 168 14.53 -1.99 10.33
CA ILE A 168 15.08 -0.66 10.05
C ILE A 168 14.01 0.28 9.48
N ALA A 169 13.23 -0.17 8.50
CA ALA A 169 12.18 0.64 7.87
C ALA A 169 11.12 1.07 8.89
N ILE A 170 10.57 0.12 9.65
CA ILE A 170 9.55 0.40 10.68
C ILE A 170 10.11 1.34 11.75
N TYR A 171 11.35 1.14 12.19
CA TYR A 171 11.98 2.02 13.17
C TYR A 171 12.13 3.46 12.62
N SER A 172 12.58 3.60 11.37
CA SER A 172 12.73 4.89 10.70
C SER A 172 11.38 5.60 10.54
N ASP A 173 10.37 4.89 10.07
CA ASP A 173 9.02 5.44 9.82
C ASP A 173 8.35 5.84 11.14
N ALA A 174 8.45 4.98 12.17
CA ALA A 174 7.92 5.30 13.50
C ALA A 174 8.61 6.53 14.10
N TYR A 175 9.93 6.61 14.01
CA TYR A 175 10.68 7.77 14.49
C TYR A 175 10.31 9.06 13.75
N ALA A 176 10.15 9.00 12.42
CA ALA A 176 9.72 10.13 11.61
C ALA A 176 8.31 10.61 12.00
N LEU A 177 7.38 9.68 12.22
CA LEU A 177 6.03 9.99 12.66
C LEU A 177 6.01 10.67 14.04
N PHE A 178 6.69 10.10 15.04
CA PHE A 178 6.76 10.69 16.38
C PHE A 178 7.41 12.09 16.37
N LYS A 179 8.47 12.28 15.57
CA LYS A 179 9.10 13.58 15.42
C LYS A 179 8.16 14.61 14.76
N LYS A 180 7.39 14.24 13.73
CA LYS A 180 6.39 15.12 13.10
C LYS A 180 5.31 15.54 14.13
N THR A 181 4.81 14.60 14.94
CA THR A 181 3.81 14.88 15.99
C THR A 181 4.32 15.82 17.09
N HIS A 182 5.59 15.74 17.47
CA HIS A 182 6.17 16.63 18.48
C HIS A 182 6.45 18.06 17.96
N ILE A 183 6.66 18.23 16.66
CA ILE A 183 6.96 19.54 16.06
C ILE A 183 5.68 20.35 15.77
N PHE A 184 4.57 19.67 15.50
CA PHE A 184 3.24 20.27 15.34
C PHE A 184 2.28 19.75 16.42
N PRO A 185 2.39 20.21 17.68
CA PRO A 185 1.32 19.98 18.64
C PRO A 185 0.07 20.71 18.12
N MET A 186 -1.06 19.99 18.10
CA MET A 186 -2.38 20.53 17.71
C MET A 186 -2.70 21.83 18.44
#